data_AF-A0A838PS76-F1
#
_entry.id   AF-A0A838PS76-F1
#
_cell.length_a   1.000
_cell.length_b   1.000
_cell.length_c   1.000
_cell.angle_alpha   90.00
_cell.angle_beta   90.00
_cell.angle_gamma   90.00
#
_symmetry.space_group_name_H-M   'P 1'
#
loop_
_entity.id
_entity.type
_entity.pdbx_description
1 polymer ?
#
loop_
_entity_poly.entity_id
_entity_poly.type
_entity_poly.pdbx_seq_one_letter_code
_entity_poly.pdbx_strand_id
1 'polypeptide(L)'
;RPEHECFDSGHLANLDPLIDMGLLTESLQVSCVMGVTGPIRPTARNLAHMAGEVPGGPDGPSNWGLIGISRDQWTLISAALALGGNVRVGLEDNFYLPSGEMARSNGELVAHARVMTEAAGRRVASVAEARELLATPKRSRVG
;
A
#
# COMPACT_ATOMS: atom_id res chain seq x y z
N ARG A 1 4.80 6.71 -13.22
CA ARG A 1 4.64 7.50 -11.97
C ARG A 1 5.43 6.82 -10.87
N PRO A 2 6.09 7.57 -9.98
CA PRO A 2 6.77 7.00 -8.82
C PRO A 2 5.76 6.46 -7.80
N GLU A 3 6.15 5.40 -7.11
CA GLU A 3 5.53 4.95 -5.85
C GLU A 3 6.41 5.45 -4.71
N HIS A 4 5.83 6.21 -3.78
CA HIS A 4 6.57 6.81 -2.67
C HIS A 4 6.48 5.90 -1.46
N GLU A 5 7.56 5.18 -1.17
CA GLU A 5 7.64 4.30 -0.01
C GLU A 5 7.97 5.12 1.25
N CYS A 6 6.95 5.30 2.10
CA CYS A 6 7.04 6.07 3.32
C CYS A 6 7.07 5.12 4.52
N PHE A 7 8.18 5.09 5.24
CA PHE A 7 8.41 4.19 6.37
C PHE A 7 8.01 4.83 7.71
N ASP A 8 7.79 6.14 7.73
CA ASP A 8 7.47 6.91 8.92
C ASP A 8 6.71 8.19 8.54
N SER A 9 6.11 8.86 9.52
CA SER A 9 5.41 10.14 9.36
C SER A 9 6.31 11.22 8.76
N GLY A 10 7.60 11.22 9.10
CA GLY A 10 8.58 12.13 8.49
C GLY A 10 8.75 11.94 6.98
N HIS A 11 8.59 10.71 6.46
CA HIS A 11 8.66 10.49 5.01
C HIS A 11 7.43 11.02 4.29
N LEU A 12 6.25 10.95 4.92
CA LEU A 12 5.01 11.54 4.40
C LEU A 12 5.11 13.07 4.39
N ALA A 13 5.55 13.65 5.51
CA ALA A 13 5.75 15.10 5.64
C ALA A 13 6.78 15.64 4.63
N ASN A 14 7.76 14.83 4.19
CA ASN A 14 8.70 15.23 3.15
C ASN A 14 8.07 15.33 1.75
N LEU A 15 6.86 14.81 1.53
CA LEU A 15 6.17 14.96 0.25
C LEU A 15 5.67 16.40 0.03
N ASP A 16 5.21 17.06 1.09
CA ASP A 16 4.68 18.43 1.05
C ASP A 16 5.66 19.44 0.43
N PRO A 17 6.91 19.59 0.92
CA PRO A 17 7.85 20.53 0.31
C PRO A 17 8.22 20.14 -1.13
N LEU A 18 8.16 18.86 -1.50
CA LEU A 18 8.41 18.43 -2.87
C LEU A 18 7.26 18.80 -3.81
N ILE A 19 6.02 18.77 -3.32
CA ILE A 19 4.84 19.29 -4.02
C ILE A 19 4.95 20.82 -4.16
N ASP A 20 5.27 21.53 -3.07
CA ASP A 20 5.40 23.00 -3.06
C ASP A 20 6.47 23.51 -4.04
N MET A 21 7.58 22.78 -4.17
CA MET A 21 8.64 23.07 -5.14
C MET A 21 8.27 22.72 -6.59
N GLY A 22 7.10 22.11 -6.82
CA GLY A 22 6.66 21.64 -8.14
C GLY A 22 7.45 20.43 -8.66
N LEU A 23 8.17 19.73 -7.79
CA LEU A 23 8.95 18.53 -8.14
C LEU A 23 8.07 17.27 -8.18
N LEU A 24 7.00 17.25 -7.41
CA LEU A 24 5.94 16.24 -7.46
C LEU A 24 4.65 16.86 -7.98
N THR A 25 3.87 16.05 -8.71
CA THR A 25 2.57 16.45 -9.24
C THR A 25 1.50 15.51 -8.69
N GLU A 26 0.51 16.08 -8.01
CA GLU A 26 -0.63 15.35 -7.50
C GLU A 26 -1.56 14.84 -8.63
N SER A 27 -2.33 13.77 -8.42
CA SER A 27 -2.40 12.89 -7.25
C SER A 27 -1.17 11.97 -7.09
N LEU A 28 -0.77 11.66 -5.85
CA LEU A 28 0.37 10.78 -5.61
C LEU A 28 -0.02 9.29 -5.59
N GLN A 29 1.00 8.43 -5.64
CA GLN A 29 0.93 7.01 -5.28
C GLN A 29 1.86 6.83 -4.07
N VAL A 30 1.28 6.50 -2.91
CA VAL A 30 1.99 6.42 -1.62
C VAL A 30 1.84 5.03 -1.02
N SER A 31 2.94 4.48 -0.51
CA SER A 31 2.96 3.19 0.18
C SER A 31 3.45 3.38 1.61
N CYS A 32 2.57 3.15 2.58
CA CYS A 32 2.90 3.12 4.00
C CYS A 32 3.59 1.79 4.32
N VAL A 33 4.89 1.82 4.59
CA VAL A 33 5.70 0.63 4.86
C VAL A 33 5.87 0.46 6.36
N MET A 34 5.44 -0.67 6.90
CA MET A 34 5.40 -0.89 8.35
C MET A 34 5.95 -2.26 8.76
N GLY A 35 6.71 -2.30 9.85
CA GLY A 35 7.27 -3.54 10.42
C GLY A 35 8.75 -3.77 10.09
N VAL A 36 9.41 -2.81 9.42
CA VAL A 36 10.87 -2.76 9.34
C VAL A 36 11.45 -2.34 10.70
N THR A 37 12.63 -2.84 11.06
CA THR A 37 13.35 -2.40 12.27
C THR A 37 13.84 -0.95 12.10
N GLY A 38 13.41 -0.06 13.00
CA GLY A 38 13.85 1.34 13.06
C GLY A 38 12.70 2.34 12.87
N PRO A 39 11.91 2.26 11.79
CA PRO A 39 10.78 3.15 11.53
C PRO A 39 9.54 2.90 12.42
N ILE A 40 8.41 3.47 12.01
CA ILE A 40 7.13 3.39 12.73
C ILE A 40 6.68 1.95 13.02
N ARG A 41 6.13 1.73 14.21
CA ARG A 41 5.69 0.39 14.65
C ARG A 41 4.45 -0.09 13.86
N PRO A 42 4.38 -1.38 13.50
CA PRO A 42 3.30 -1.97 12.70
C PRO A 42 2.01 -2.18 13.50
N THR A 43 1.29 -1.09 13.79
CA THR A 43 -0.02 -1.17 14.47
C THR A 43 -1.11 -0.51 13.63
N ALA A 44 -2.35 -0.99 13.73
CA ALA A 44 -3.48 -0.38 13.03
C ALA A 44 -3.68 1.11 13.38
N ARG A 45 -3.39 1.51 14.64
CA ARG A 45 -3.41 2.92 15.06
C ARG A 45 -2.39 3.76 14.28
N ASN A 46 -1.17 3.25 14.14
CA ASN A 46 -0.12 3.95 13.42
C ASN A 46 -0.40 3.98 11.92
N LEU A 47 -0.97 2.92 11.35
CA LEU A 47 -1.42 2.94 9.95
C LEU A 47 -2.50 4.00 9.72
N ALA A 48 -3.49 4.10 10.61
CA ALA A 48 -4.52 5.14 10.52
C ALA A 48 -3.92 6.55 10.61
N HIS A 49 -2.89 6.73 11.45
CA HIS A 49 -2.16 7.99 11.52
C HIS A 49 -1.44 8.31 10.21
N MET A 50 -0.64 7.38 9.66
CA MET A 50 0.05 7.58 8.38
C MET A 50 -0.93 7.83 7.22
N ALA A 51 -2.03 7.09 7.15
CA ALA A 51 -3.07 7.32 6.14
C ALA A 51 -3.67 8.73 6.24
N GLY A 52 -3.80 9.24 7.47
CA GLY A 52 -4.18 10.62 7.78
C GLY A 52 -3.21 11.70 7.27
N GLU A 53 -1.93 11.34 7.11
CA GLU A 53 -0.85 12.24 6.70
C GLU A 53 -0.51 12.14 5.20
N VAL A 54 -1.16 11.26 4.46
CA VAL A 54 -1.08 11.29 2.99
C VAL A 54 -1.58 12.65 2.48
N PRO A 55 -0.92 13.30 1.51
CA PRO A 55 -1.40 14.57 0.96
C PRO A 55 -2.86 14.47 0.47
N GLY A 56 -3.72 15.30 1.08
CA GLY A 56 -5.18 15.28 0.89
C GLY A 56 -5.97 14.36 1.83
N GLY A 57 -5.30 13.63 2.73
CA GLY A 57 -5.88 12.66 3.64
C GLY A 57 -6.23 11.32 2.98
N PRO A 58 -6.79 10.37 3.74
CA PRO A 58 -7.06 9.00 3.28
C PRO A 58 -8.21 8.93 2.25
N ASP A 59 -9.09 9.94 2.24
CA ASP A 59 -10.20 10.13 1.30
C ASP A 59 -9.85 11.17 0.20
N GLY A 60 -8.58 11.60 0.15
CA GLY A 60 -8.08 12.58 -0.80
C GLY A 60 -7.89 12.03 -2.22
N PRO A 61 -7.36 12.84 -3.14
CA PRO A 61 -7.15 12.43 -4.52
C PRO A 61 -5.97 11.47 -4.71
N SER A 62 -5.05 11.39 -3.73
CA SER A 62 -3.88 10.52 -3.76
C SER A 62 -4.26 9.05 -3.55
N ASN A 63 -3.65 8.17 -4.33
CA ASN A 63 -3.71 6.75 -4.07
C ASN A 63 -2.75 6.43 -2.92
N TRP A 64 -3.21 5.66 -1.95
CA TRP A 64 -2.35 5.15 -0.90
C TRP A 64 -2.58 3.65 -0.68
N GLY A 65 -1.57 2.99 -0.11
CA GLY A 65 -1.66 1.59 0.27
C GLY A 65 -0.69 1.22 1.38
N LEU A 66 -0.81 -0.01 1.84
CA LEU A 66 0.01 -0.60 2.88
C LEU A 66 0.98 -1.65 2.32
N ILE A 67 2.21 -1.61 2.82
CA ILE A 67 3.18 -2.71 2.78
C ILE A 67 3.47 -3.13 4.23
N GLY A 68 2.96 -4.28 4.63
CA GLY A 68 3.21 -4.85 5.96
C GLY A 68 4.28 -5.92 5.90
N ILE A 69 5.29 -5.81 6.76
CA ILE A 69 6.43 -6.73 6.76
C ILE A 69 6.14 -7.98 7.59
N SER A 70 6.50 -9.14 7.06
CA SER A 70 6.45 -10.44 7.72
C SER A 70 5.03 -10.75 8.26
N ARG A 71 4.93 -11.33 9.46
CA ARG A 71 3.69 -11.80 10.07
C ARG A 71 2.70 -10.67 10.38
N ASP A 72 3.15 -9.44 10.52
CA ASP A 72 2.28 -8.27 10.76
C ASP A 72 1.44 -7.90 9.53
N GLN A 73 1.85 -8.34 8.33
CA GLN A 73 1.17 -8.08 7.06
C GLN A 73 -0.34 -8.30 7.14
N TRP A 74 -0.78 -9.44 7.67
CA TRP A 74 -2.20 -9.82 7.61
C TRP A 74 -3.09 -8.94 8.46
N THR A 75 -2.68 -8.65 9.71
CA THR A 75 -3.46 -7.77 10.58
C THR A 75 -3.51 -6.35 10.01
N LEU A 76 -2.40 -5.86 9.48
CA LEU A 76 -2.35 -4.54 8.87
C LEU A 76 -3.17 -4.46 7.58
N ILE A 77 -3.19 -5.52 6.74
CA ILE A 77 -4.04 -5.58 5.54
C ILE A 77 -5.51 -5.38 5.91
N SER A 78 -6.01 -6.03 6.95
CA SER A 78 -7.37 -5.80 7.44
C SER A 78 -7.62 -4.33 7.80
N ALA A 79 -6.66 -3.68 8.45
CA ALA A 79 -6.75 -2.26 8.79
C ALA A 79 -6.72 -1.36 7.55
N ALA A 80 -5.80 -1.60 6.60
CA ALA A 80 -5.72 -0.86 5.34
C ALA A 80 -7.02 -0.94 4.55
N LEU A 81 -7.59 -2.15 4.43
CA LEU A 81 -8.86 -2.36 3.74
C LEU A 81 -10.02 -1.61 4.41
N ALA A 82 -10.08 -1.60 5.75
CA ALA A 82 -11.09 -0.88 6.51
C ALA A 82 -10.97 0.64 6.39
N LEU A 83 -9.74 1.15 6.21
CA LEU A 83 -9.44 2.57 6.00
C LEU A 83 -9.57 3.01 4.53
N GLY A 84 -9.90 2.10 3.61
CA GLY A 84 -10.04 2.40 2.18
C GLY A 84 -8.75 2.31 1.36
N GLY A 85 -7.60 2.02 1.98
CA GLY A 85 -6.30 1.92 1.31
C GLY A 85 -6.13 0.69 0.42
N ASN A 86 -5.16 0.73 -0.48
CA ASN A 86 -4.71 -0.43 -1.26
C ASN A 86 -3.79 -1.34 -0.42
N VAL A 87 -3.54 -2.56 -0.90
CA VAL A 87 -2.68 -3.52 -0.19
C VAL A 87 -1.66 -4.14 -1.12
N ARG A 88 -0.44 -4.32 -0.61
CA ARG A 88 0.63 -5.08 -1.26
C ARG A 88 0.89 -6.36 -0.50
N VAL A 89 1.11 -7.43 -1.25
CA VAL A 89 1.57 -8.74 -0.75
C VAL A 89 2.60 -9.31 -1.69
N GLY A 90 3.55 -10.05 -1.14
CA GLY A 90 4.53 -10.79 -1.90
C GLY A 90 5.62 -11.37 -1.03
N LEU A 91 6.37 -12.31 -1.58
CA LEU A 91 7.51 -12.96 -0.92
C LEU A 91 8.66 -12.00 -0.62
N GLU A 92 8.67 -10.82 -1.25
CA GLU A 92 9.57 -9.71 -0.88
C GLU A 92 9.30 -9.22 0.55
N ASP A 93 8.03 -9.14 0.93
CA ASP A 93 7.59 -8.50 2.18
C ASP A 93 7.30 -9.55 3.27
N ASN A 94 6.76 -10.71 2.89
CA ASN A 94 6.31 -11.75 3.82
C ASN A 94 6.35 -13.16 3.21
N PHE A 95 6.91 -14.11 3.95
CA PHE A 95 6.96 -15.53 3.56
C PHE A 95 5.79 -16.37 4.06
N TYR A 96 4.93 -15.86 4.95
CA TYR A 96 4.00 -16.70 5.72
C TYR A 96 2.52 -16.40 5.43
N LEU A 97 1.71 -17.45 5.33
CA LEU A 97 0.25 -17.36 5.38
C LEU A 97 -0.22 -17.01 6.81
N PRO A 98 -1.48 -16.60 7.01
CA PRO A 98 -1.98 -16.29 8.36
C PRO A 98 -1.98 -17.50 9.31
N SER A 99 -2.02 -18.72 8.76
CA SER A 99 -1.82 -19.97 9.52
C SER A 99 -0.42 -20.07 10.14
N GLY A 100 0.52 -19.26 9.66
CA GLY A 100 1.92 -19.27 10.04
C GLY A 100 2.80 -20.20 9.21
N GLU A 101 2.20 -20.98 8.31
CA GLU A 101 2.88 -21.80 7.30
C GLU A 101 3.57 -20.91 6.26
N MET A 102 4.69 -21.38 5.70
CA MET A 102 5.34 -20.67 4.59
C MET A 102 4.52 -20.80 3.31
N ALA A 103 4.29 -19.68 2.64
CA ALA A 103 3.69 -19.63 1.33
C ALA A 103 4.61 -20.27 0.28
N ARG A 104 4.02 -21.07 -0.61
CA ARG A 104 4.73 -21.77 -1.69
C ARG A 104 4.97 -20.88 -2.91
N SER A 105 4.23 -19.77 -3.02
CA SER A 105 4.37 -18.81 -4.11
C SER A 105 3.73 -17.46 -3.75
N ASN A 106 4.08 -16.43 -4.52
CA ASN A 106 3.33 -15.16 -4.49
C ASN A 106 1.83 -15.36 -4.77
N GLY A 107 1.47 -16.35 -5.59
CA GLY A 107 0.07 -16.65 -5.91
C GLY A 107 -0.78 -17.03 -4.69
N GLU A 108 -0.20 -17.70 -3.70
CA GLU A 108 -0.91 -18.05 -2.46
C GLU A 108 -1.16 -16.82 -1.59
N LEU A 109 -0.17 -15.93 -1.48
CA LEU A 109 -0.31 -14.67 -0.75
C LEU A 109 -1.37 -13.79 -1.41
N VAL A 110 -1.35 -13.68 -2.75
CA VAL A 110 -2.33 -12.93 -3.53
C VAL A 110 -3.73 -13.52 -3.39
N ALA A 111 -3.86 -14.86 -3.47
CA ALA A 111 -5.15 -15.52 -3.29
C ALA A 111 -5.76 -15.23 -1.91
N HIS A 112 -4.94 -15.24 -0.85
CA HIS A 112 -5.41 -14.91 0.48
C HIS A 112 -5.78 -13.42 0.62
N ALA A 113 -4.94 -12.50 0.13
CA ALA A 113 -5.23 -11.08 0.15
C ALA A 113 -6.52 -10.72 -0.62
N ARG A 114 -6.80 -11.43 -1.72
CA ARG A 114 -8.05 -11.31 -2.46
C ARG A 114 -9.25 -11.69 -1.60
N VAL A 115 -9.20 -12.84 -0.90
CA VAL A 115 -10.28 -13.27 0.00
C VAL A 115 -10.54 -12.21 1.08
N MET A 116 -9.49 -11.66 1.69
CA MET A 116 -9.63 -10.59 2.68
C MET A 116 -10.25 -9.32 2.08
N THR A 117 -9.85 -8.96 0.86
CA THR A 117 -10.40 -7.80 0.13
C THR A 117 -11.89 -7.96 -0.13
N GLU A 118 -12.31 -9.13 -0.60
CA GLU A 118 -13.72 -9.45 -0.86
C GLU A 118 -14.53 -9.50 0.44
N ALA A 119 -13.96 -10.07 1.51
CA ALA A 119 -14.58 -10.11 2.84
C ALA A 119 -14.78 -8.72 3.46
N ALA A 120 -13.94 -7.74 3.10
CA ALA A 120 -14.10 -6.34 3.49
C ALA A 120 -15.17 -5.60 2.66
N GLY A 121 -15.92 -6.29 1.80
CA GLY A 121 -16.94 -5.69 0.94
C GLY A 121 -16.36 -4.94 -0.28
N ARG A 122 -15.09 -5.20 -0.63
CA ARG A 122 -14.39 -4.55 -1.74
C ARG A 122 -14.15 -5.55 -2.88
N ARG A 123 -13.59 -5.06 -3.99
CA ARG A 123 -13.16 -5.90 -5.13
C ARG A 123 -11.74 -5.58 -5.52
N VAL A 124 -11.04 -6.58 -6.07
CA VAL A 124 -9.71 -6.38 -6.65
C VAL A 124 -9.85 -5.65 -8.00
N ALA A 125 -9.05 -4.60 -8.20
CA ALA A 125 -8.97 -3.91 -9.48
C ALA A 125 -8.29 -4.80 -10.54
N SER A 126 -8.82 -4.76 -11.75
CA SER A 126 -8.14 -5.28 -12.93
C SER A 126 -6.91 -4.43 -13.27
N VAL A 127 -6.03 -4.96 -14.11
CA VAL A 127 -4.85 -4.21 -14.57
C VAL A 127 -5.24 -2.95 -15.37
N ALA A 128 -6.39 -2.96 -16.06
CA ALA A 128 -6.87 -1.77 -16.78
C ALA A 128 -7.30 -0.68 -15.79
N GLU A 129 -8.10 -1.04 -14.79
CA GLU A 129 -8.55 -0.12 -13.74
C GLU A 129 -7.37 0.41 -12.92
N ALA A 130 -6.40 -0.45 -12.57
CA ALA A 130 -5.19 -0.01 -11.87
C ALA A 130 -4.41 1.03 -12.68
N ARG A 131 -4.34 0.88 -14.02
CA ARG A 131 -3.70 1.89 -14.87
C ARG A 131 -4.42 3.23 -14.86
N GLU A 132 -5.75 3.20 -14.87
CA GLU A 132 -6.59 4.40 -14.79
C GLU A 132 -6.40 5.10 -13.44
N LEU A 133 -6.52 4.37 -12.33
CA LEU A 133 -6.33 4.88 -10.97
C LEU A 133 -4.94 5.50 -10.77
N LEU A 134 -3.90 4.84 -11.30
CA LEU A 134 -2.51 5.30 -11.18
C LEU A 134 -2.10 6.29 -12.27
N ALA A 135 -3.00 6.64 -13.19
CA ALA A 135 -2.70 7.46 -14.38
C ALA A 135 -1.41 6.99 -15.11
N THR A 136 -1.28 5.69 -15.36
CA THR A 136 -0.14 5.09 -16.05
C THR A 136 -0.53 4.55 -17.43
N PRO A 137 0.25 4.85 -18.50
CA PRO A 137 -0.08 4.39 -19.83
C PRO A 137 0.08 2.87 -19.96
N LYS A 138 -0.65 2.28 -20.91
CA LYS A 138 -0.40 0.88 -21.31
C LYS A 138 1.03 0.78 -21.83
N ARG A 139 1.82 -0.14 -21.25
CA ARG A 139 3.16 -0.44 -21.78
C ARG A 139 3.01 -0.82 -23.25
N SER A 140 3.64 -0.06 -24.16
CA SER A 140 3.85 -0.53 -25.51
C SER A 140 4.67 -1.83 -25.42
N ARG A 141 4.38 -2.81 -26.28
CA ARG A 141 5.29 -3.95 -26.41
C ARG A 141 6.64 -3.36 -26.81
N VAL A 142 7.60 -3.43 -25.90
CA VAL A 142 9.00 -3.18 -26.23
C VAL A 142 9.37 -4.33 -27.18
N GLY A 143 9.67 -3.98 -28.42
CA GLY A 143 10.20 -4.92 -29.41
C GLY A 143 11.63 -5.31 -29.08
#